data_AF-A0A358QTG0-F1
#
_entry.id   AF-A0A358QTG0-F1
#
_cell.length_a   1.000
_cell.length_b   1.000
_cell.length_c   1.000
_cell.angle_alpha   90.00
_cell.angle_beta   90.00
_cell.angle_gamma   90.00
#
_symmetry.space_group_name_H-M   'P 1'
#
loop_
_entity.id
_entity.type
_entity.pdbx_description
1 polymer ?
#
loop_
_entity_poly.entity_id
_entity_poly.type
_entity_poly.pdbx_seq_one_letter_code
_entity_poly.pdbx_strand_id
1 'polypeptide(L)'
;MIQDEMQCCSGGTAYSKEYLIQQQQQQEQARMEALERLAGQLDPWVHRAENMRCKTCMWFAPKKDSGGIVNLGRCRRHAPTMNGYPVVFVNDWCGDHKLNENAAR
;
A
#
# COMPACT_ATOMS: atom_id res chain seq x y z
N MET A 1 -16.88 1.64 -44.68
CA MET A 1 -16.23 2.85 -45.22
C MET A 1 -15.78 3.69 -44.03
N ILE A 2 -14.61 3.38 -43.50
CA ILE A 2 -13.96 4.20 -42.48
C ILE A 2 -12.83 4.89 -43.22
N GLN A 3 -12.95 6.20 -43.38
CA GLN A 3 -11.95 7.03 -44.04
C GLN A 3 -10.87 7.34 -42.99
N ASP A 4 -9.74 6.64 -43.10
CA ASP A 4 -8.53 7.01 -42.35
C ASP A 4 -8.05 8.37 -42.84
N GLU A 5 -8.30 9.41 -42.04
CA GLU A 5 -7.72 10.73 -42.22
C GLU A 5 -6.21 10.65 -42.03
N MET A 6 -5.54 10.53 -43.17
CA MET A 6 -4.10 10.51 -43.32
C MET A 6 -3.59 11.95 -43.27
N GLN A 7 -3.20 12.42 -42.08
CA GLN A 7 -2.63 13.75 -41.87
C GLN A 7 -1.20 13.79 -42.47
N CYS A 8 -1.07 14.44 -43.63
CA CYS A 8 0.21 14.64 -44.33
C CYS A 8 1.12 15.63 -43.59
N CYS A 9 2.18 15.14 -42.95
CA CYS A 9 3.36 15.92 -42.60
C CYS A 9 4.48 15.59 -43.58
N SER A 10 4.91 16.59 -44.35
CA SER A 10 6.02 16.54 -45.30
C SER A 10 7.31 16.05 -44.62
N GLY A 11 7.70 14.80 -44.91
CA GLY A 11 9.01 14.23 -44.56
C GLY A 11 9.06 13.31 -43.34
N GLY A 12 7.94 13.03 -42.66
CA GLY A 12 7.88 12.11 -41.52
C GLY A 12 7.11 10.84 -41.85
N THR A 13 7.57 9.67 -41.41
CA THR A 13 6.78 8.44 -41.44
C THR A 13 5.46 8.68 -40.69
N ALA A 14 4.33 8.62 -41.39
CA ALA A 14 3.01 8.72 -40.76
C ALA A 14 2.74 7.42 -40.01
N TYR A 15 2.69 7.49 -38.67
CA TYR A 15 2.30 6.36 -37.83
C TYR A 15 0.77 6.31 -37.69
N SER A 16 0.20 5.11 -37.59
CA SER A 16 -1.25 4.95 -37.39
C SER A 16 -1.68 5.51 -36.03
N LYS A 17 -2.97 5.86 -35.88
CA LYS A 17 -3.52 6.35 -34.61
C LYS A 17 -3.34 5.31 -33.50
N GLU A 18 -3.50 4.04 -33.82
CA GLU A 18 -3.31 2.93 -32.88
C GLU A 18 -1.87 2.86 -32.37
N TYR A 19 -0.89 3.08 -33.25
CA TYR A 19 0.52 3.09 -32.88
C TYR A 19 0.85 4.23 -31.90
N LEU A 20 0.29 5.43 -32.14
CA LEU A 20 0.50 6.57 -31.24
C LEU A 20 -0.14 6.35 -29.86
N ILE A 21 -1.34 5.76 -29.84
CA ILE A 21 -2.02 5.39 -28.59
C ILE A 21 -1.19 4.34 -27.83
N GLN A 22 -0.67 3.33 -28.53
CA GLN A 22 0.17 2.30 -27.93
C GLN A 22 1.47 2.89 -27.36
N GLN A 23 2.13 3.82 -28.07
CA GLN A 23 3.30 4.51 -27.56
C GLN A 23 2.98 5.33 -26.31
N GLN A 24 1.86 6.06 -26.31
CA GLN A 24 1.45 6.84 -25.14
C GLN A 24 1.20 5.93 -23.93
N GLN A 25 0.51 4.81 -24.12
CA GLN A 25 0.28 3.82 -23.06
C GLN A 25 1.59 3.25 -22.51
N GLN A 26 2.55 2.95 -23.38
CA GLN A 26 3.89 2.48 -22.95
C GLN A 26 4.64 3.56 -22.15
N GLN A 27 4.56 4.82 -22.57
CA GLN A 27 5.16 5.94 -21.83
C GLN A 27 4.50 6.14 -20.46
N GLU A 28 3.18 6.02 -20.38
CA GLU A 28 2.42 6.11 -19.12
C GLU A 28 2.76 4.94 -18.17
N GLN A 29 2.85 3.72 -18.69
CA GLN A 29 3.29 2.55 -17.93
C GLN A 29 4.71 2.75 -17.38
N ALA A 30 5.66 3.12 -18.24
CA ALA A 30 7.05 3.38 -17.83
C ALA A 30 7.14 4.50 -16.79
N ARG A 31 6.31 5.55 -16.91
CA ARG A 31 6.22 6.63 -15.92
C ARG A 31 5.70 6.11 -14.58
N MET A 32 4.65 5.29 -14.57
CA MET A 32 4.08 4.74 -13.35
C MET A 32 5.07 3.79 -12.66
N GLU A 33 5.75 2.93 -13.41
CA GLU A 33 6.80 2.06 -12.87
C GLU A 33 7.97 2.86 -12.26
N ALA A 34 8.37 3.97 -12.90
CA ALA A 34 9.41 4.84 -12.37
C ALA A 34 8.98 5.54 -11.07
N LEU A 35 7.73 6.00 -10.99
CA LEU A 35 7.18 6.60 -9.77
C LEU A 35 7.08 5.58 -8.63
N GLU A 36 6.67 4.35 -8.91
CA GLU A 36 6.60 3.27 -7.91
C GLU A 36 7.99 2.91 -7.37
N ARG A 37 9.01 2.81 -8.25
CA ARG A 37 10.40 2.61 -7.84
C ARG A 37 10.91 3.75 -6.96
N LEU A 38 10.62 5.00 -7.32
CA LEU A 38 11.00 6.16 -6.52
C LEU A 38 10.29 6.14 -5.15
N ALA A 39 9.00 5.81 -5.12
CA ALA A 39 8.23 5.71 -3.89
C ALA A 39 8.81 4.64 -2.94
N GLY A 40 9.15 3.46 -3.47
CA GLY A 40 9.82 2.41 -2.70
C GLY A 40 11.21 2.80 -2.18
N GLN A 41 11.91 3.70 -2.87
CA GLN A 41 13.22 4.20 -2.44
C GLN A 41 13.11 5.35 -1.41
N LEU A 42 12.01 6.12 -1.43
CA LEU A 42 11.79 7.27 -0.56
C LEU A 42 11.03 6.96 0.72
N ASP A 43 10.22 5.89 0.76
CA ASP A 43 9.52 5.47 1.98
C ASP A 43 10.34 4.44 2.77
N PRO A 44 10.99 4.83 3.89
CA PRO A 44 11.75 3.90 4.72
C PRO A 44 10.87 2.85 5.43
N TRP A 45 9.54 2.95 5.30
CA TRP A 45 8.55 2.06 5.92
C TRP A 45 7.84 1.13 4.94
N VAL A 46 8.09 1.22 3.64
CA VAL A 46 7.37 0.47 2.59
C VAL A 46 7.36 -1.05 2.82
N HIS A 47 8.45 -1.62 3.33
CA HIS A 47 8.55 -3.06 3.64
C HIS A 47 8.25 -3.41 5.11
N ARG A 48 8.07 -2.41 5.97
CA ARG A 48 7.91 -2.61 7.41
C ARG A 48 6.47 -2.98 7.78
N ALA A 49 5.48 -2.47 7.06
CA ALA A 49 4.07 -2.79 7.30
C ALA A 49 3.65 -4.19 6.80
N GLU A 50 4.38 -4.77 5.83
CA GLU A 50 3.96 -6.01 5.15
C GLU A 50 3.82 -7.20 6.12
N ASN A 51 4.76 -7.32 7.07
CA ASN A 51 4.83 -8.43 8.02
C ASN A 51 4.63 -8.05 9.49
N MET A 52 4.47 -6.76 9.80
CA MET A 52 4.25 -6.28 11.15
C MET A 52 2.79 -5.87 11.31
N ARG A 53 1.98 -6.65 12.02
CA ARG A 53 0.56 -6.35 12.27
C ARG A 53 0.25 -6.37 13.75
N CYS A 54 -0.67 -5.54 14.22
CA CYS A 54 -1.04 -5.43 15.63
C CYS A 54 -1.35 -6.79 16.25
N LYS A 55 -2.00 -7.72 15.53
CA LYS A 55 -2.26 -9.08 16.05
C LYS A 55 -1.01 -9.85 16.52
N THR A 56 0.18 -9.57 15.96
CA THR A 56 1.46 -10.20 16.34
C THR A 56 2.30 -9.34 17.27
N CYS A 57 1.80 -8.15 17.65
CA CYS A 57 2.51 -7.19 18.47
C CYS A 57 2.45 -7.59 19.96
N MET A 58 3.56 -7.48 20.68
CA MET A 58 3.62 -7.77 22.13
C MET A 58 2.72 -6.87 22.98
N TRP A 59 2.44 -5.66 22.49
CA TRP A 59 1.57 -4.71 23.19
C TRP A 59 0.09 -4.84 22.82
N PHE A 60 -0.27 -5.63 21.81
CA PHE A 60 -1.68 -5.81 21.45
C PHE A 60 -2.42 -6.59 22.53
N ALA A 61 -3.59 -6.08 22.91
CA ALA A 61 -4.52 -6.74 23.81
C ALA A 61 -5.86 -6.92 23.07
N PRO A 62 -6.26 -8.17 22.73
CA PRO A 62 -7.51 -8.40 22.02
C PRO A 62 -8.70 -8.01 22.89
N LYS A 63 -9.71 -7.35 22.28
CA LYS A 63 -11.01 -7.18 22.93
C LYS A 63 -11.75 -8.51 22.79
N LYS A 64 -12.29 -9.06 23.87
CA LYS A 64 -13.21 -10.20 23.80
C LYS A 64 -14.62 -9.63 23.74
N ASP A 65 -15.43 -10.05 22.78
CA ASP A 65 -16.88 -9.87 22.85
C ASP A 65 -17.55 -11.21 23.19
N SER A 66 -18.81 -11.15 23.62
CA SER A 66 -19.57 -12.33 24.02
C SER A 66 -20.03 -13.19 22.82
N GLY A 67 -19.74 -12.77 21.59
CA GLY A 67 -20.29 -13.31 20.36
C GLY A 67 -19.29 -13.94 19.39
N GLY A 68 -17.98 -13.77 19.59
CA GLY A 68 -16.96 -14.42 18.77
C GLY A 68 -15.58 -13.76 18.79
N ILE A 69 -14.82 -13.99 17.70
CA ILE A 69 -13.51 -13.37 17.50
C ILE A 69 -13.73 -12.01 16.83
N VAL A 70 -13.57 -10.94 17.59
CA VAL A 70 -13.53 -9.57 17.07
C VAL A 70 -12.15 -9.25 16.53
N ASN A 71 -12.10 -8.70 15.32
CA ASN A 71 -10.89 -8.19 14.66
C ASN A 71 -10.40 -6.86 15.29
N LEU A 72 -10.63 -6.66 16.60
CA LEU A 72 -10.43 -5.42 17.32
C LEU A 72 -9.68 -5.67 18.64
N GLY A 73 -8.79 -4.75 19.00
CA GLY A 73 -8.09 -4.77 20.28
C GLY A 73 -7.65 -3.38 20.73
N ARG A 74 -6.69 -3.37 21.66
CA ARG A 74 -6.11 -2.16 22.25
C ARG A 74 -4.59 -2.23 22.23
N CYS A 75 -3.92 -1.12 21.95
CA CYS A 75 -2.47 -1.01 22.04
C CYS A 75 -2.04 -0.60 23.45
N ARG A 76 -1.21 -1.40 24.12
CA ARG A 76 -0.72 -1.13 25.50
C ARG A 76 0.54 -0.28 25.58
N ARG A 77 1.22 -0.02 24.46
CA ARG A 77 2.53 0.65 24.47
C ARG A 77 2.47 2.08 24.99
N HIS A 78 1.41 2.82 24.64
CA HIS A 78 1.25 4.23 25.01
C HIS A 78 0.17 4.41 26.07
N ALA A 79 0.03 3.48 27.01
CA ALA A 79 -1.03 3.51 27.98
C ALA A 79 -0.53 3.53 29.44
N PRO A 80 -1.32 4.14 30.36
CA PRO A 80 -2.55 4.89 30.12
C PRO A 80 -2.26 6.35 29.73
N THR A 81 -2.90 6.83 28.65
CA THR A 81 -3.12 8.29 28.47
C THR A 81 -4.39 8.71 29.21
N MET A 82 -4.67 10.01 29.31
CA MET A 82 -5.95 10.53 29.85
C MET A 82 -7.19 9.97 29.12
N ASN A 83 -7.01 9.45 27.90
CA ASN A 83 -8.06 8.82 27.08
C ASN A 83 -8.00 7.28 27.08
N GLY A 84 -7.19 6.68 27.95
CA GLY A 84 -7.02 5.23 28.08
C GLY A 84 -6.07 4.63 27.03
N TYR A 85 -6.46 3.46 26.51
CA TYR A 85 -5.68 2.67 25.55
C TYR A 85 -6.20 2.86 24.12
N PRO A 86 -5.35 3.22 23.14
CA PRO A 86 -5.74 3.32 21.73
C PRO A 86 -6.41 2.05 21.23
N VAL A 87 -7.51 2.19 20.50
CA VAL A 87 -8.20 1.08 19.82
C VAL A 87 -7.52 0.84 18.48
N VAL A 88 -7.22 -0.42 18.18
CA VAL A 88 -6.55 -0.83 16.94
C VAL A 88 -7.21 -2.08 16.36
N PHE A 89 -7.19 -2.21 15.03
CA PHE A 89 -7.57 -3.43 14.33
C PHE A 89 -6.41 -4.44 14.31
N VAL A 90 -6.74 -5.72 14.12
CA VAL A 90 -5.75 -6.82 14.03
C VAL A 90 -4.74 -6.64 12.89
N ASN A 91 -5.13 -5.94 11.82
CA ASN A 91 -4.31 -5.69 10.63
C ASN A 91 -3.62 -4.32 10.64
N ASP A 92 -3.84 -3.50 11.67
CA ASP A 92 -3.15 -2.22 11.81
C ASP A 92 -1.65 -2.45 12.06
N TRP A 93 -0.86 -1.41 11.81
CA TRP A 93 0.55 -1.39 12.14
C TRP A 93 0.92 0.00 12.67
N CYS A 94 1.87 0.05 13.59
CA CYS A 94 2.49 1.29 14.03
C CYS A 94 4.01 1.15 13.96
N GLY A 95 4.72 2.25 13.74
CA GLY A 95 6.20 2.28 13.72
C GLY A 95 6.86 1.79 15.00
N ASP A 96 6.09 1.70 16.07
CA ASP A 96 6.52 1.22 17.36
C ASP A 96 6.38 -0.30 17.54
N HIS A 97 5.79 -1.04 16.59
CA HIS A 97 5.50 -2.48 16.67
C HIS A 97 6.72 -3.32 17.08
N LYS A 98 6.49 -4.34 17.91
CA LYS A 98 7.49 -5.31 18.35
C LYS A 98 6.84 -6.67 18.50
N LEU A 99 7.47 -7.69 17.92
CA LEU A 99 7.00 -9.08 18.03
C LEU A 99 7.14 -9.56 19.47
N ASN A 100 6.17 -10.34 19.92
CA ASN A 100 6.26 -11.02 21.21
C ASN A 100 7.14 -12.27 21.08
N GLU A 101 8.43 -12.13 21.36
CA GLU A 101 9.39 -13.25 21.34
C GLU A 101 8.99 -14.41 22.29
N ASN A 102 8.18 -14.13 23.32
CA ASN A 102 7.69 -15.12 24.28
C ASN A 102 6.33 -15.75 23.92
N ALA A 103 5.63 -15.25 22.90
CA ALA A 103 4.36 -15.84 22.46
C ALA A 103 4.53 -17.06 21.55
N ALA A 104 5.78 -17.37 21.15
CA ALA A 104 6.10 -18.60 20.44
C ALA A 104 6.44 -19.70 21.45
N ARG A 105 5.41 -20.34 22.02
CA ARG A 105 5.39 -21.75 22.43
C ARG A 105 3.98 -22.25 22.64
#